data_AF-A0A2G2J5S1-F1
#
_entry.id   AF-A0A2G2J5S1-F1
#
_cell.length_a   1.000
_cell.length_b   1.000
_cell.length_c   1.000
_cell.angle_alpha   90.00
_cell.angle_beta   90.00
_cell.angle_gamma   90.00
#
_symmetry.space_group_name_H-M   'P 1'
#
loop_
_entity.id
_entity.type
_entity.pdbx_description
1 polymer ?
#
loop_
_entity_poly.entity_id
_entity_poly.type
_entity_poly.pdbx_seq_one_letter_code
_entity_poly.pdbx_strand_id
1 'polypeptide(L)'
;MKRIFTSLIAIGFVVIPATALAVPEVKQDLALEGATRIGRWCDTYSYTDPTLDYIIELWKLKDGKYKRLQIFKKEKDGEQPINVHSANRLNGSYRIHDDFGEYVRVASDGSLRMYDGDGFIRKARPVGLSTKAGECRVLASH
;
A
#
# COMPACT_ATOMS: atom_id res chain seq x y z
N MET A 1 54.46 56.45 -5.29
CA MET A 1 53.01 56.54 -5.59
C MET A 1 52.44 55.12 -5.70
N LYS A 2 51.12 55.00 -5.53
CA LYS A 2 50.33 53.83 -5.12
C LYS A 2 50.58 52.51 -5.87
N ARG A 3 50.57 51.42 -5.08
CA ARG A 3 50.46 50.02 -5.49
C ARG A 3 49.06 49.75 -6.06
N ILE A 4 48.96 48.97 -7.14
CA ILE A 4 47.73 48.31 -7.55
C ILE A 4 48.06 46.81 -7.62
N PHE A 5 47.62 46.07 -6.61
CA PHE A 5 47.57 44.61 -6.67
C PHE A 5 46.17 44.24 -7.14
N THR A 6 46.08 43.67 -8.34
CA THR A 6 44.88 43.03 -8.87
C THR A 6 44.70 41.69 -8.16
N SER A 7 43.78 41.62 -7.21
CA SER A 7 43.32 40.35 -6.64
C SER A 7 42.26 39.75 -7.58
N LEU A 8 42.61 38.66 -8.27
CA LEU A 8 41.63 37.77 -8.87
C LEU A 8 40.86 37.05 -7.75
N ILE A 9 39.54 37.20 -7.72
CA ILE A 9 38.68 36.37 -6.88
C ILE A 9 38.37 35.10 -7.69
N ALA A 10 39.00 33.99 -7.31
CA ALA A 10 38.61 32.68 -7.81
C ALA A 10 37.33 32.24 -7.08
N ILE A 11 36.19 32.28 -7.77
CA ILE A 11 34.94 31.70 -7.28
C ILE A 11 35.04 30.20 -7.49
N GLY A 12 35.46 29.48 -6.46
CA GLY A 12 35.38 28.02 -6.42
C GLY A 12 33.93 27.60 -6.31
N PHE A 13 33.35 27.06 -7.38
CA PHE A 13 32.08 26.34 -7.31
C PHE A 13 32.32 25.05 -6.53
N VAL A 14 31.88 25.01 -5.27
CA VAL A 14 31.75 23.75 -4.53
C VAL A 14 30.59 23.00 -5.15
N VAL A 15 30.88 22.06 -6.05
CA VAL A 15 29.93 21.07 -6.52
C VAL A 15 29.71 20.12 -5.35
N ILE A 16 28.65 20.36 -4.57
CA ILE A 16 28.18 19.39 -3.58
C ILE A 16 27.57 18.24 -4.38
N PRO A 17 28.14 17.01 -4.35
CA PRO A 17 27.48 15.88 -4.98
C PRO A 17 26.16 15.65 -4.25
N ALA A 18 25.05 15.90 -4.95
CA ALA A 18 23.74 15.44 -4.53
C ALA A 18 23.80 13.91 -4.51
N THR A 19 24.12 13.35 -3.35
CA THR A 19 23.90 11.94 -3.09
C THR A 19 22.39 11.77 -3.07
N ALA A 20 21.84 11.38 -4.23
CA ALA A 20 20.52 10.81 -4.30
C ALA A 20 20.54 9.59 -3.38
N LEU A 21 20.02 9.75 -2.16
CA LEU A 21 19.73 8.64 -1.28
C LEU A 21 18.73 7.77 -2.04
N ALA A 22 19.25 6.69 -2.64
CA ALA A 22 18.41 5.61 -3.14
C ALA A 22 17.65 5.09 -1.93
N VAL A 23 16.39 5.50 -1.81
CA VAL A 23 15.48 4.90 -0.84
C VAL A 23 15.44 3.42 -1.22
N PRO A 24 15.84 2.50 -0.31
CA PRO A 24 15.84 1.09 -0.63
C PRO A 24 14.42 0.72 -1.06
N GLU A 25 14.30 0.26 -2.29
CA GLU A 25 13.06 -0.29 -2.82
C GLU A 25 12.77 -1.52 -1.94
N VAL A 26 11.85 -1.37 -0.99
CA VAL A 26 11.42 -2.46 -0.12
C VAL A 26 10.74 -3.47 -1.03
N LYS A 27 11.50 -4.41 -1.58
CA LYS A 27 10.97 -5.62 -2.19
C LYS A 27 10.36 -6.46 -1.07
N GLN A 28 9.12 -6.12 -0.71
CA GLN A 28 8.28 -7.02 0.06
C GLN A 28 8.20 -8.31 -0.75
N ASP A 29 8.71 -9.40 -0.18
CA ASP A 29 8.74 -10.70 -0.83
C ASP A 29 7.30 -11.23 -0.97
N LEU A 30 6.69 -10.91 -2.11
CA LEU A 30 5.35 -11.32 -2.52
C LEU A 30 5.42 -12.74 -3.08
N ALA A 31 5.95 -13.70 -2.32
CA ALA A 31 5.87 -15.11 -2.67
C ALA A 31 4.39 -15.56 -2.66
N LEU A 32 3.66 -15.19 -3.72
CA LEU A 32 2.28 -15.56 -4.05
C LEU A 32 2.26 -16.73 -5.04
N GLU A 33 3.41 -17.34 -5.32
CA GLU A 33 3.54 -18.38 -6.34
C GLU A 33 2.67 -19.60 -6.00
N GLY A 34 1.60 -19.76 -6.78
CA GLY A 34 0.55 -20.75 -6.55
C GLY A 34 -0.25 -20.54 -5.26
N ALA A 35 -0.29 -19.32 -4.74
CA ALA A 35 -1.29 -18.88 -3.78
C ALA A 35 -2.67 -18.81 -4.45
N THR A 36 -3.72 -19.04 -3.67
CA THR A 36 -5.11 -18.89 -4.09
C THR A 36 -5.67 -17.60 -3.53
N ARG A 37 -6.24 -16.75 -4.40
CA ARG A 37 -6.93 -15.53 -3.96
C ARG A 37 -8.29 -15.91 -3.39
N ILE A 38 -8.58 -15.45 -2.17
CA ILE A 38 -9.86 -15.65 -1.49
C ILE A 38 -10.87 -14.59 -1.92
N GLY A 39 -10.41 -13.34 -2.06
CA GLY A 39 -11.25 -12.27 -2.54
C GLY A 39 -10.49 -10.98 -2.79
N ARG A 40 -11.22 -10.03 -3.39
CA ARG A 40 -10.75 -8.70 -3.77
C ARG A 40 -11.82 -7.69 -3.40
N TRP A 41 -11.42 -6.62 -2.74
CA TRP A 41 -12.33 -5.57 -2.30
C TRP A 41 -11.76 -4.20 -2.62
N CYS A 42 -12.63 -3.28 -3.04
CA CYS A 42 -12.30 -1.87 -3.15
C CYS A 42 -12.49 -1.21 -1.79
N ASP A 43 -11.41 -0.63 -1.29
CA ASP A 43 -11.42 0.21 -0.10
C ASP A 43 -11.30 1.66 -0.52
N THR A 44 -12.39 2.41 -0.33
CA THR A 44 -12.50 3.82 -0.71
C THR A 44 -12.07 4.76 0.43
N TYR A 45 -11.24 4.28 1.35
CA TYR A 45 -10.95 4.93 2.63
C TYR A 45 -10.47 6.38 2.53
N SER A 46 -9.67 6.75 1.52
CA SER A 46 -9.04 8.07 1.56
C SER A 46 -9.95 9.15 0.99
N TYR A 47 -10.89 9.64 1.80
CA TYR A 47 -11.55 10.93 1.60
C TYR A 47 -10.55 12.09 1.67
N THR A 48 -9.45 11.91 2.41
CA THR A 48 -8.41 12.93 2.64
C THR A 48 -7.39 13.01 1.52
N ASP A 49 -7.15 11.92 0.80
CA ASP A 49 -6.30 11.90 -0.39
C ASP A 49 -7.04 11.18 -1.53
N PRO A 50 -7.73 11.94 -2.40
CA PRO A 50 -8.50 11.39 -3.49
C PRO A 50 -7.65 10.71 -4.58
N THR A 51 -6.32 10.78 -4.48
CA THR A 51 -5.40 10.12 -5.41
C THR A 51 -5.11 8.67 -5.02
N LEU A 52 -5.48 8.26 -3.80
CA LEU A 52 -5.20 6.92 -3.28
C LEU A 52 -6.46 6.05 -3.29
N ASP A 53 -6.65 5.34 -4.41
CA ASP A 53 -7.61 4.25 -4.48
C ASP A 53 -6.92 2.93 -4.09
N TYR A 54 -7.57 2.13 -3.22
CA TYR A 54 -7.00 0.89 -2.72
C TYR A 54 -7.81 -0.34 -3.13
N ILE A 55 -7.07 -1.37 -3.48
CA ILE A 55 -7.57 -2.74 -3.49
C ILE A 55 -7.03 -3.45 -2.26
N ILE A 56 -7.91 -4.16 -1.57
CA ILE A 56 -7.53 -5.15 -0.57
C ILE A 56 -7.70 -6.54 -1.19
N GLU A 57 -6.68 -7.37 -1.09
CA GLU A 57 -6.74 -8.78 -1.45
C GLU A 57 -6.42 -9.64 -0.24
N LEU A 58 -7.14 -10.77 -0.14
CA LEU A 58 -6.84 -11.81 0.82
C LEU A 58 -6.41 -13.06 0.06
N TRP A 59 -5.29 -13.64 0.46
CA TRP A 59 -4.67 -14.78 -0.21
C TRP A 59 -4.44 -15.91 0.77
N LYS A 60 -4.60 -17.15 0.29
CA LYS A 60 -4.13 -18.37 0.95
C LYS A 60 -2.88 -18.86 0.21
N LEU A 61 -1.76 -18.96 0.91
CA LEU A 61 -0.51 -19.47 0.38
C LEU A 61 -0.51 -21.00 0.31
N LYS A 62 0.45 -21.57 -0.44
CA LYS A 62 0.64 -23.03 -0.56
C LYS A 62 0.89 -23.71 0.79
N ASP A 63 1.61 -23.04 1.69
CA ASP A 63 1.90 -23.54 3.04
C ASP A 63 0.69 -23.42 4.00
N GLY A 64 -0.47 -22.98 3.51
CA GLY A 64 -1.70 -22.85 4.28
C GLY A 64 -1.82 -21.54 5.06
N LYS A 65 -0.78 -20.69 5.09
CA LYS A 65 -0.84 -19.37 5.71
C LYS A 65 -1.67 -18.42 4.86
N TYR A 66 -2.12 -17.32 5.47
CA TYR A 66 -2.86 -16.29 4.76
C TYR A 66 -2.06 -14.99 4.71
N LYS A 67 -2.30 -14.18 3.68
CA LYS A 67 -1.74 -12.82 3.55
C LYS A 67 -2.85 -11.85 3.17
N ARG A 68 -2.86 -10.67 3.80
CA ARG A 68 -3.58 -9.48 3.32
C ARG A 68 -2.61 -8.62 2.51
N LEU A 69 -3.04 -8.20 1.33
CA LEU A 69 -2.34 -7.25 0.50
C LEU A 69 -3.19 -6.00 0.34
N GLN A 70 -2.59 -4.83 0.56
CA GLN A 70 -3.15 -3.55 0.14
C GLN A 70 -2.37 -3.05 -1.08
N ILE A 71 -3.08 -2.88 -2.19
CA ILE A 71 -2.55 -2.47 -3.49
C ILE A 71 -3.03 -1.05 -3.78
N PHE A 72 -2.12 -0.17 -4.15
CA PHE A 72 -2.40 1.21 -4.53
C PHE A 72 -1.99 1.45 -5.99
N LYS A 73 -2.68 2.39 -6.65
CA LYS A 73 -2.20 2.94 -7.92
C LYS A 73 -1.31 4.14 -7.61
N LYS A 74 -0.03 4.06 -7.94
CA LYS A 74 0.83 5.25 -8.01
C LYS A 74 0.70 5.84 -9.41
N GLU A 75 0.47 7.14 -9.54
CA GLU A 75 0.21 7.79 -10.83
C GLU A 75 1.27 7.50 -11.91
N LYS A 76 2.51 7.18 -11.51
CA LYS A 76 3.64 6.96 -12.43
C LYS A 76 4.21 5.53 -12.47
N ASP A 77 3.93 4.68 -11.47
CA ASP A 77 4.63 3.39 -11.28
C ASP A 77 3.71 2.15 -11.31
N GLY A 78 2.43 2.31 -11.67
CA GLY A 78 1.47 1.20 -11.75
C GLY A 78 0.88 0.77 -10.40
N GLU A 79 0.31 -0.44 -10.36
CA GLU A 79 -0.20 -1.06 -9.12
C GLU A 79 0.96 -1.65 -8.32
N GLN A 80 1.15 -1.17 -7.09
CA GLN A 80 2.17 -1.67 -6.17
C GLN A 80 1.50 -2.09 -4.86
N PRO A 81 1.94 -3.19 -4.21
CA PRO A 81 1.53 -3.49 -2.85
C PRO A 81 2.37 -2.67 -1.86
N ILE A 82 1.71 -2.00 -0.91
CA ILE A 82 2.37 -1.25 0.18
C ILE A 82 2.38 -2.03 1.49
N ASN A 83 1.26 -2.68 1.80
CA ASN A 83 1.02 -3.30 3.08
C ASN A 83 0.73 -4.78 2.87
N VAL A 84 1.78 -5.58 2.94
CA VAL A 84 1.70 -7.05 2.89
C VAL A 84 1.81 -7.56 4.32
N HIS A 85 0.68 -7.92 4.92
CA HIS A 85 0.65 -8.46 6.27
C HIS A 85 0.25 -9.93 6.27
N SER A 86 0.88 -10.70 7.15
CA SER A 86 0.43 -12.07 7.43
C SER A 86 -0.94 -12.04 8.09
N ALA A 87 -1.79 -12.99 7.71
CA ALA A 87 -3.11 -13.18 8.27
C ALA A 87 -3.28 -14.62 8.79
N ASN A 88 -4.04 -14.78 9.87
CA ASN A 88 -4.39 -16.05 10.48
C ASN A 88 -5.90 -16.20 10.56
N ARG A 89 -6.41 -17.37 10.16
CA ARG A 89 -7.85 -17.66 10.20
C ARG A 89 -8.23 -18.25 11.57
N LEU A 90 -9.09 -17.57 12.32
CA LEU A 90 -9.58 -17.96 13.64
C LEU A 90 -11.10 -17.79 13.70
N ASN A 91 -11.85 -18.86 13.97
CA ASN A 91 -13.32 -18.84 14.08
C ASN A 91 -14.04 -18.12 12.92
N GLY A 92 -13.52 -18.25 11.69
CA GLY A 92 -14.09 -17.62 10.50
C GLY A 92 -13.70 -16.14 10.29
N SER A 93 -12.89 -15.56 11.17
CA SER A 93 -12.27 -14.24 11.01
C SER A 93 -10.80 -14.38 10.58
N TYR A 94 -10.27 -13.38 9.87
CA TYR A 94 -8.85 -13.31 9.52
C TYR A 94 -8.19 -12.22 10.36
N ARG A 95 -7.32 -12.60 11.30
CA ARG A 95 -6.55 -11.66 12.12
C ARG A 95 -5.22 -11.35 11.45
N ILE A 96 -4.79 -10.11 11.54
CA ILE A 96 -3.60 -9.59 10.87
C ILE A 96 -2.52 -9.38 11.92
N HIS A 97 -1.29 -9.73 11.56
CA HIS A 97 -0.11 -9.44 12.37
C HIS A 97 0.49 -8.11 11.91
N ASP A 98 -0.12 -7.02 12.35
CA ASP A 98 0.43 -5.67 12.29
C ASP A 98 0.52 -5.06 13.69
N ASP A 99 1.05 -3.85 13.80
CA ASP A 99 1.23 -3.16 15.07
C ASP A 99 -0.10 -2.75 15.73
N PHE A 100 -1.21 -2.82 15.00
CA PHE A 100 -2.53 -2.38 15.44
C PHE A 100 -3.49 -3.55 15.75
N GLY A 101 -3.05 -4.80 15.54
CA GLY A 101 -3.84 -5.99 15.82
C GLY A 101 -5.12 -6.06 14.99
N GLU A 102 -5.10 -5.57 13.75
CA GLU A 102 -6.30 -5.49 12.91
C GLU A 102 -6.88 -6.89 12.60
N TYR A 103 -8.19 -6.99 12.42
CA TYR A 103 -8.82 -8.19 11.92
C TYR A 103 -9.93 -7.88 10.92
N VAL A 104 -10.15 -8.83 10.01
CA VAL A 104 -11.14 -8.69 8.94
C VAL A 104 -12.15 -9.83 8.95
N ARG A 105 -13.38 -9.49 8.58
CA ARG A 105 -14.49 -10.43 8.41
C ARG A 105 -15.18 -10.16 7.09
N VAL A 106 -15.42 -11.21 6.30
CA VAL A 106 -16.34 -11.15 5.17
C VAL A 106 -17.76 -11.21 5.73
N ALA A 107 -18.53 -10.15 5.54
CA ALA A 107 -19.93 -10.06 5.94
C ALA A 107 -20.84 -10.81 4.95
N SER A 108 -22.10 -11.02 5.35
CA SER A 108 -23.09 -11.73 4.54
C SER A 108 -23.40 -11.06 3.20
N ASP A 109 -23.18 -9.74 3.11
CA ASP A 109 -23.29 -8.94 1.88
C ASP A 109 -22.04 -9.03 0.99
N GLY A 110 -21.09 -9.91 1.32
CA GLY A 110 -19.81 -10.08 0.61
C GLY A 110 -18.78 -8.99 0.90
N SER A 111 -19.12 -7.98 1.70
CA SER A 111 -18.17 -6.92 2.05
C SER A 111 -17.12 -7.36 3.05
N LEU A 112 -15.92 -6.82 2.93
CA LEU A 112 -14.85 -7.02 3.90
C LEU A 112 -14.95 -5.92 4.96
N ARG A 113 -15.24 -6.28 6.20
CA ARG A 113 -15.26 -5.37 7.34
C ARG A 113 -13.94 -5.49 8.10
N MET A 114 -13.29 -4.35 8.35
CA MET A 114 -12.05 -4.22 9.09
C MET A 114 -12.34 -3.70 10.50
N TYR A 115 -11.60 -4.24 11.46
CA TYR A 115 -11.71 -3.95 12.87
C TYR A 115 -10.32 -3.85 13.51
N ASP A 116 -10.17 -3.07 14.57
CA ASP A 116 -8.98 -2.99 15.43
C ASP A 116 -9.37 -3.27 16.89
N GLY A 117 -8.50 -2.87 17.82
CA GLY A 117 -8.76 -2.95 19.26
C GLY A 117 -9.93 -2.08 19.74
N ASP A 118 -10.27 -1.00 19.03
CA ASP A 118 -11.33 -0.05 19.39
C ASP A 118 -12.67 -0.38 18.74
N GLY A 119 -12.66 -1.21 17.70
CA GLY A 119 -13.86 -1.80 17.12
C GLY A 119 -13.89 -1.72 15.60
N PHE A 120 -15.04 -1.37 15.04
CA PHE A 120 -15.19 -1.29 13.59
C PHE A 120 -14.44 -0.09 13.03
N ILE A 121 -13.52 -0.33 12.09
CA ILE A 121 -12.78 0.71 11.38
C ILE A 121 -13.54 1.13 10.14
N ARG A 122 -13.78 0.18 9.22
CA ARG A 122 -14.34 0.45 7.89
C ARG A 122 -14.79 -0.79 7.14
N LYS A 123 -15.46 -0.56 6.00
CA LYS A 123 -15.99 -1.59 5.10
C LYS A 123 -15.44 -1.38 3.69
N ALA A 124 -14.93 -2.45 3.08
CA ALA A 124 -14.50 -2.50 1.68
C ALA A 124 -15.47 -3.36 0.86
N ARG A 125 -15.79 -2.90 -0.35
CA ARG A 125 -16.84 -3.47 -1.22
C ARG A 125 -16.26 -4.59 -2.08
N PRO A 126 -16.94 -5.74 -2.25
CA PRO A 126 -16.43 -6.80 -3.12
C PRO A 126 -16.37 -6.32 -4.57
N VAL A 127 -15.33 -6.74 -5.29
CA VAL A 127 -15.16 -6.43 -6.71
C VAL A 127 -14.65 -7.65 -7.49
N GLY A 128 -14.73 -7.56 -8.82
CA GLY A 128 -14.23 -8.60 -9.70
C GLY A 128 -12.72 -8.82 -9.52
N LEU A 129 -12.24 -10.03 -9.80
CA LEU A 129 -10.83 -10.36 -9.62
C LEU A 129 -9.89 -9.52 -10.51
N SER A 130 -10.40 -9.03 -11.64
CA SER A 130 -9.68 -8.17 -12.59
C SER A 130 -9.72 -6.68 -12.25
N THR A 131 -10.57 -6.24 -11.30
CA THR A 131 -10.78 -4.82 -10.99
C THR A 131 -9.48 -4.16 -10.56
N LYS A 132 -9.18 -3.00 -11.15
CA LYS A 132 -7.97 -2.24 -10.85
C LYS A 132 -8.20 -1.25 -9.72
N ALA A 133 -7.14 -0.88 -9.00
CA ALA A 133 -7.22 0.12 -7.93
C ALA A 133 -7.89 1.42 -8.39
N GLY A 134 -7.48 1.97 -9.55
CA GLY A 134 -8.08 3.19 -10.11
C GLY A 134 -9.54 3.08 -10.57
N GLU A 135 -10.16 1.89 -10.52
CA GLU A 135 -11.58 1.69 -10.82
C GLU A 135 -12.45 1.75 -9.56
N CYS A 136 -11.84 1.65 -8.37
CA CYS A 136 -12.58 1.54 -7.11
C CYS A 136 -13.49 2.72 -6.82
N ARG A 137 -13.07 3.94 -7.19
CA ARG A 137 -13.83 5.17 -6.98
C ARG A 137 -15.03 5.29 -7.90
N VAL A 138 -14.90 4.89 -9.16
CA VAL A 138 -15.99 4.95 -10.16
C VAL A 138 -17.15 4.05 -9.74
N LEU A 139 -16.82 2.92 -9.11
CA LEU A 139 -17.82 1.95 -8.67
C LEU A 139 -18.52 2.32 -7.34
N ALA A 140 -18.09 3.39 -6.66
CA ALA A 140 -18.71 3.88 -5.43
C ALA A 140 -19.74 4.99 -5.67
N SER A 141 -19.85 5.49 -6.91
CA SER A 141 -20.72 6.60 -7.31
C SER A 141 -22.08 6.18 -7.87
N HIS A 142 -22.43 4.89 -7.76
CA HIS A 142 -23.70 4.29 -8.19
C HIS A 142 -24.29 3.46 -7.06
#